data_AF-B9NWL3-F1
#
_entry.id   AF-B9NWL3-F1
#
_cell.length_a   1.000
_cell.length_b   1.000
_cell.length_c   1.000
_cell.angle_alpha   90.00
_cell.angle_beta   90.00
_cell.angle_gamma   90.00
#
_symmetry.space_group_name_H-M   'P 1'
#
loop_
_entity.id
_entity.type
_entity.pdbx_description
1 polymer ?
#
loop_
_entity_poly.entity_id
_entity_poly.type
_entity_poly.pdbx_seq_one_letter_code
_entity_poly.pdbx_strand_id
1 'polypeptide(L)'
;MVHIKEQSRLSLGSYGRPRMTEELKELGLNVGHRPVGRLMRENGIRVERSKKYEVTTDSNHAFNIAPNLLNRDFSADKPNQKWVRDISYV
;
A
#
# COMPACT_ATOMS: atom_id res chain seq x y z
N MET A 1 -30.90 1.55 -4.24
CA MET A 1 -29.83 2.52 -3.92
C MET A 1 -29.18 2.31 -2.54
N VAL A 2 -29.79 1.55 -1.62
CA VAL A 2 -29.24 1.29 -0.26
C VAL A 2 -27.96 0.43 -0.28
N HIS A 3 -27.87 -0.55 -1.18
CA HIS A 3 -26.77 -1.52 -1.22
C HIS A 3 -25.37 -0.93 -1.47
N ILE A 4 -25.25 0.14 -2.27
CA ILE A 4 -23.93 0.69 -2.62
C ILE A 4 -23.30 1.48 -1.47
N LYS A 5 -24.12 2.18 -0.67
CA LYS A 5 -23.62 2.88 0.53
C LYS A 5 -23.21 1.89 1.60
N GLU A 6 -23.99 0.82 1.77
CA GLU A 6 -23.67 -0.21 2.74
C GLU A 6 -22.37 -0.95 2.38
N GLN A 7 -22.21 -1.34 1.11
CA GLN A 7 -20.95 -1.95 0.64
C GLN A 7 -19.75 -1.01 0.77
N SER A 8 -19.93 0.28 0.46
CA SER A 8 -18.88 1.27 0.68
C SER A 8 -18.48 1.37 2.16
N ARG A 9 -19.46 1.31 3.08
CA ARG A 9 -19.23 1.37 4.53
C ARG A 9 -18.51 0.13 5.04
N LEU A 10 -18.93 -1.06 4.60
CA LEU A 10 -18.28 -2.34 4.92
C LEU A 10 -16.83 -2.38 4.43
N SER A 11 -16.56 -1.79 3.26
CA SER A 11 -15.20 -1.71 2.70
C SER A 11 -14.31 -0.63 3.33
N LEU A 12 -14.83 0.21 4.24
CA LEU A 12 -14.13 1.37 4.81
C LEU A 12 -13.52 2.29 3.74
N GLY A 13 -14.20 2.46 2.60
CA GLY A 13 -13.73 3.30 1.49
C GLY A 13 -12.58 2.71 0.67
N SER A 14 -12.20 1.45 0.89
CA SER A 14 -11.12 0.82 0.11
C SER A 14 -11.56 0.38 -1.30
N TYR A 15 -12.86 0.15 -1.52
CA TYR A 15 -13.35 -0.46 -2.75
C TYR A 15 -13.67 0.58 -3.84
N GLY A 16 -12.99 0.42 -4.98
CA GLY A 16 -13.28 1.17 -6.20
C GLY A 16 -14.37 0.54 -7.06
N ARG A 17 -14.70 1.21 -8.16
CA ARG A 17 -15.71 0.76 -9.13
C ARG A 17 -15.60 -0.73 -9.52
N PRO A 18 -14.42 -1.32 -9.77
CA PRO A 18 -14.31 -2.75 -10.11
C PRO A 18 -14.84 -3.65 -8.98
N ARG A 19 -14.23 -3.58 -7.78
CA ARG A 19 -14.66 -4.38 -6.61
C ARG A 19 -16.10 -4.12 -6.21
N MET A 20 -16.54 -2.86 -6.21
CA MET A 20 -17.94 -2.52 -5.93
C MET A 20 -18.92 -3.17 -6.92
N THR A 21 -18.50 -3.39 -8.17
CA THR A 21 -19.37 -4.07 -9.15
C THR A 21 -19.42 -5.58 -8.90
N GLU A 22 -18.30 -6.19 -8.49
CA GLU A 22 -18.24 -7.62 -8.16
C GLU A 22 -19.07 -7.93 -6.91
N GLU A 23 -18.90 -7.17 -5.83
CA GLU A 23 -19.68 -7.31 -4.59
C GLU A 23 -21.19 -7.18 -4.84
N LEU A 24 -21.60 -6.20 -5.67
CA LEU A 24 -23.01 -6.05 -6.00
C LEU A 24 -23.54 -7.26 -6.82
N LYS A 25 -22.72 -7.86 -7.69
CA LYS A 25 -23.09 -9.07 -8.42
C LYS A 25 -23.18 -10.29 -7.51
N GLU A 26 -22.28 -10.42 -6.54
CA GLU A 26 -22.32 -11.49 -5.54
C GLU A 26 -23.58 -11.41 -4.67
N LEU A 27 -24.07 -10.20 -4.40
CA LEU A 27 -25.36 -9.96 -3.75
C LEU A 27 -26.58 -10.22 -4.66
N GLY A 28 -26.37 -10.75 -5.87
CA GLY A 28 -27.42 -11.05 -6.84
C GLY A 28 -27.92 -9.84 -7.65
N LEU A 29 -27.27 -8.67 -7.54
CA LEU A 29 -27.62 -7.49 -8.33
C LEU A 29 -26.87 -7.54 -9.67
N ASN A 30 -27.58 -7.81 -10.76
CA ASN A 30 -26.98 -7.78 -12.10
C ASN A 30 -26.72 -6.32 -12.53
N VAL A 31 -25.58 -5.76 -12.13
CA VAL A 31 -25.16 -4.39 -12.44
C VAL A 31 -23.84 -4.36 -13.19
N GLY A 32 -23.74 -3.45 -14.16
CA GLY A 32 -22.51 -3.18 -14.88
C GLY A 32 -21.67 -2.06 -14.24
N HIS A 33 -20.40 -1.95 -14.64
CA HIS A 33 -19.49 -0.94 -14.10
C HIS A 33 -19.95 0.52 -14.33
N ARG A 34 -20.60 0.81 -15.45
CA ARG A 34 -21.09 2.17 -15.78
C ARG A 34 -22.14 2.67 -14.76
N PRO A 35 -23.24 1.94 -14.52
CA PRO A 35 -24.20 2.27 -13.46
C PRO A 35 -23.56 2.39 -12.08
N VAL A 36 -22.67 1.46 -11.70
CA VAL A 36 -21.98 1.50 -10.40
C VAL A 36 -21.13 2.76 -10.26
N GLY A 37 -20.36 3.12 -11.29
CA GLY A 37 -19.57 4.35 -11.28
C GLY A 37 -20.43 5.62 -11.19
N ARG A 38 -21.61 5.63 -11.84
CA ARG A 38 -22.57 6.73 -11.71
C ARG A 38 -23.11 6.83 -10.29
N LEU A 39 -23.54 5.72 -9.70
CA LEU A 39 -24.04 5.67 -8.33
C LEU A 39 -22.96 6.07 -7.32
N MET A 40 -21.71 5.62 -7.49
CA MET A 40 -20.59 6.04 -6.63
C MET A 40 -20.41 7.56 -6.69
N ARG A 41 -20.46 8.17 -7.89
CA ARG A 41 -20.37 9.62 -8.07
C ARG A 41 -21.53 10.38 -7.43
N GLU A 42 -22.76 9.96 -7.69
CA GLU A 42 -23.98 10.57 -7.13
C GLU A 42 -24.01 10.50 -5.60
N ASN A 43 -23.38 9.48 -5.01
CA ASN A 43 -23.31 9.28 -3.56
C ASN A 43 -21.99 9.77 -2.94
N GLY A 44 -21.11 10.42 -3.72
CA GLY A 44 -19.83 10.95 -3.22
C GLY A 44 -18.80 9.88 -2.80
N ILE A 45 -19.01 8.61 -3.16
CA ILE A 45 -18.14 7.50 -2.80
C ILE A 45 -16.85 7.57 -3.62
N ARG A 46 -15.72 7.69 -2.92
CA ARG A 46 -14.37 7.70 -3.50
C ARG A 46 -13.50 6.68 -2.77
N VAL A 47 -12.49 6.18 -3.48
CA VAL A 47 -11.52 5.25 -2.88
C VAL A 47 -10.55 6.04 -2.02
N GLU A 48 -10.51 5.72 -0.74
CA GLU A 48 -9.49 6.21 0.18
C GLU A 48 -8.25 5.32 0.05
N ARG A 49 -7.19 5.88 -0.54
CA ARG A 49 -5.90 5.20 -0.63
C ARG A 49 -5.02 5.64 0.54
N SER A 50 -5.01 4.86 1.61
CA SER A 50 -4.05 5.01 2.70
C SER A 50 -2.69 4.51 2.24
N LYS A 51 -1.81 5.39 1.74
CA LYS A 51 -0.39 5.06 1.59
C LYS A 51 0.25 5.18 2.96
N LYS A 52 0.32 4.08 3.72
CA LYS A 52 1.16 4.05 4.92
C LYS A 52 2.60 3.86 4.44
N TYR A 53 3.41 4.91 4.54
CA TYR A 53 4.86 4.75 4.49
C TYR A 53 5.25 4.17 5.84
N GLU A 54 5.63 2.89 5.85
CA GLU A 54 6.09 2.21 7.05
C GLU A 54 7.62 2.27 7.09
N VAL A 55 8.16 2.96 8.10
CA VAL A 55 9.60 2.97 8.35
C VAL A 55 9.95 1.61 8.95
N THR A 56 10.44 0.70 8.12
CA THR A 56 10.82 -0.66 8.56
C THR A 56 12.11 -0.66 9.38
N THR A 57 12.91 0.41 9.30
CA THR A 57 14.19 0.53 9.99
C THR A 57 14.11 1.57 11.09
N ASP A 58 14.05 1.12 12.33
CA ASP A 58 14.29 1.98 13.48
C ASP A 58 15.80 2.18 13.66
N SER A 59 16.34 3.25 13.07
CA SER A 59 17.75 3.62 13.27
C SER A 59 18.04 4.17 14.67
N ASN A 60 17.01 4.41 15.51
CA ASN A 60 17.14 4.95 16.85
C ASN A 60 16.76 3.88 17.91
N HIS A 61 17.33 2.69 17.78
CA HIS A 61 17.12 1.59 18.71
C HIS A 61 18.22 1.51 19.78
N ALA A 62 17.90 0.92 20.94
CA ALA A 62 18.86 0.74 22.03
C ALA A 62 19.82 -0.47 21.87
N PHE A 63 19.68 -1.26 20.79
CA PHE A 63 20.61 -2.36 20.52
C PHE A 63 22.01 -1.85 20.12
N ASN A 64 23.01 -2.71 20.28
CA ASN A 64 24.39 -2.38 19.91
C ASN A 64 24.50 -2.00 18.43
N ILE A 65 24.82 -0.73 18.18
CA ILE A 65 25.10 -0.22 16.84
C ILE A 65 26.59 -0.44 16.57
N ALA A 66 26.91 -1.24 15.56
CA ALA A 66 28.29 -1.41 15.12
C ALA A 66 28.80 -0.08 14.53
N PRO A 67 30.06 0.32 14.81
CA PRO A 67 30.62 1.54 14.25
C PRO A 67 30.71 1.43 12.72
N ASN A 68 30.39 2.53 12.03
CA ASN A 68 30.55 2.61 10.58
C ASN A 68 32.04 2.74 10.22
N LEU A 69 32.70 1.60 9.99
CA LEU A 69 34.13 1.55 9.67
C LEU A 69 34.46 2.14 8.30
N LEU A 70 33.49 2.18 7.37
CA LEU A 70 33.70 2.70 6.03
C LEU A 70 33.57 4.22 5.96
N ASN A 71 32.62 4.82 6.70
CA ASN A 71 32.36 6.26 6.69
C ASN A 71 32.31 6.88 5.27
N ARG A 72 31.72 6.14 4.32
CA ARG A 72 31.63 6.49 2.88
C ARG A 72 32.96 6.55 2.12
N ASP A 73 34.06 6.09 2.71
CA ASP A 73 35.29 5.83 1.99
C ASP A 73 35.24 4.42 1.36
N PHE A 74 35.01 4.38 0.04
CA PHE A 74 34.99 3.16 -0.75
C PHE A 74 36.31 2.87 -1.48
N SER A 75 37.34 3.70 -1.28
CA SER A 75 38.66 3.47 -1.87
C SER A 75 39.34 2.25 -1.25
N ALA A 76 40.03 1.44 -2.05
CA ALA A 76 40.78 0.27 -1.58
C ALA A 76 42.02 0.06 -2.45
N ASP A 77 43.15 -0.28 -1.81
CA ASP A 77 44.42 -0.51 -2.50
C ASP A 77 44.47 -1.90 -3.15
N LYS A 78 43.72 -2.86 -2.61
CA LYS A 78 43.65 -4.26 -3.08
C LYS A 78 42.22 -4.79 -3.03
N PRO A 79 41.90 -5.82 -3.84
CA PRO A 79 40.62 -6.53 -3.73
C PRO A 79 40.38 -7.11 -2.33
N ASN A 80 39.11 -7.33 -1.98
CA ASN A 80 38.66 -7.96 -0.73
C ASN A 80 38.94 -7.19 0.57
N GLN A 81 39.24 -5.89 0.52
CA GLN A 81 39.46 -5.08 1.73
C GLN A 81 38.18 -4.43 2.28
N LYS A 82 37.19 -4.17 1.43
CA LYS A 82 35.92 -3.51 1.80
C LYS A 82 34.77 -4.24 1.08
N TRP A 83 33.73 -4.60 1.82
CA TRP A 83 32.58 -5.36 1.32
C TRP A 83 31.30 -4.64 1.72
N VAL A 84 30.38 -4.45 0.77
CA VAL A 84 29.09 -3.78 0.99
C VAL A 84 27.99 -4.65 0.40
N ARG A 85 26.86 -4.77 1.11
CA ARG A 85 25.67 -5.49 0.64
C ARG A 85 24.44 -4.68 0.99
N ASP A 86 23.48 -4.64 0.05
CA ASP A 86 22.13 -4.15 0.28
C ASP A 86 21.18 -5.33 0.49
N ILE A 87 20.15 -5.14 1.33
CA ILE A 87 19.08 -6.13 1.54
C ILE A 87 17.79 -5.51 1.04
N SER A 88 17.28 -6.05 -0.06
CA SER A 88 15.95 -5.75 -0.57
C SER A 88 14.96 -6.80 -0.06
N TYR A 89 13.90 -6.37 0.62
CA TYR A 89 12.75 -7.22 0.96
C TYR A 89 11.82 -7.30 -0.26
N VAL A 90 11.46 -8.52 -0.69
CA VAL A 90 10.51 -8.80 -1.80
C VAL A 90 9.18 -9.26 -1.24
#